data_AF-A0A9P9X912-F1
#
_entry.id   AF-A0A9P9X912-F1
#
_cell.length_a   1.000
_cell.length_b   1.000
_cell.length_c   1.000
_cell.angle_alpha   90.00
_cell.angle_beta   90.00
_cell.angle_gamma   90.00
#
_symmetry.space_group_name_H-M   'P 1'
#
loop_
_entity.id
_entity.type
_entity.pdbx_description
1 polymer ?
#
loop_
_entity_poly.entity_id
_entity_poly.type
_entity_poly.pdbx_seq_one_letter_code
_entity_poly.pdbx_strand_id
1 'polypeptide(L)'
;MAVSRPSQLDQRTASVSQVAAGPNMDVEETTRSRALPSLRPVSHSSPVAITRRPTLPQTQQPSTVHHASNDQVKVLSREPVDGGWRAWSVLVGSTAFMIPTFGLMTTVGIFQVYWKENQLAPWSNTDISWIISIFGFLSVLLCGPFGILFDTFGPRWLVTPATIVYSAAFLGVAFSSQYWQFMVCFCAAGISAAALTTTALAVINHWFDDKKGLAMGICTMGGGLGGVIFSVVLRFTTKNFEWTTASLIHFAIICAFLSLGCALTRPRVLKARKGKMWDFACFRRWKFVLFTFSVCGFELVLFVAWGLLPTYARIVKLGDVFYLILVFSVGSSFGRIVPGYFTDKIGPFNVTILMTIFTEAVMLVLWLAFGDTSAPTLYAVAFCLGFGTGSFVSTAATCLGRLCDPQDSGTYIGCCYAVTGSLGYPGEALFQRGWLTTALTIWLKERLMQPSSK
;
A
#
# COMPACT_ATOMS: atom_id res chain seq x y z
N MET A 1 39.03 22.39 42.66
CA MET A 1 40.06 21.75 41.81
C MET A 1 39.28 21.02 40.72
N ALA A 2 39.40 21.31 39.42
CA ALA A 2 40.60 21.31 38.56
C ALA A 2 41.19 19.90 38.37
N VAL A 3 41.53 19.39 37.17
CA VAL A 3 41.16 19.73 35.77
C VAL A 3 41.68 18.59 34.84
N SER A 4 41.27 18.55 33.56
CA SER A 4 41.92 17.82 32.42
C SER A 4 41.91 16.26 32.32
N ARG A 5 41.99 15.81 31.05
CA ARG A 5 42.43 14.47 30.52
C ARG A 5 43.98 14.51 30.30
N PRO A 6 44.72 13.60 29.58
CA PRO A 6 44.34 12.42 28.76
C PRO A 6 45.33 11.21 28.74
N SER A 7 45.13 10.32 27.74
CA SER A 7 46.11 9.54 26.94
C SER A 7 46.85 8.29 27.48
N GLN A 8 46.66 7.21 26.70
CA GLN A 8 47.44 5.99 26.40
C GLN A 8 48.95 5.94 26.75
N LEU A 9 49.48 4.75 27.11
CA LEU A 9 50.23 3.85 26.19
C LEU A 9 50.52 2.43 26.77
N ASP A 10 50.49 1.42 25.88
CA ASP A 10 51.38 0.24 25.71
C ASP A 10 51.91 -0.74 26.80
N GLN A 11 51.76 -2.04 26.43
CA GLN A 11 52.76 -3.15 26.39
C GLN A 11 53.11 -4.07 27.60
N ARG A 12 53.06 -5.40 27.30
CA ARG A 12 53.86 -6.57 27.80
C ARG A 12 53.91 -6.84 29.32
N THR A 13 53.48 -7.99 29.85
CA THR A 13 54.03 -9.38 29.69
C THR A 13 53.01 -10.35 30.37
N ALA A 14 52.76 -11.62 29.98
CA ALA A 14 53.55 -12.81 29.61
C ALA A 14 53.90 -13.76 30.80
N SER A 15 53.89 -15.08 30.57
CA SER A 15 54.01 -16.21 31.56
C SER A 15 52.76 -16.41 32.45
N VAL A 16 52.35 -17.58 32.98
CA VAL A 16 52.87 -18.97 33.26
C VAL A 16 51.65 -19.95 33.21
N SER A 17 51.61 -21.24 32.83
CA SER A 17 52.44 -22.15 32.00
C SER A 17 51.72 -23.53 31.77
N GLN A 18 52.02 -24.24 30.67
CA GLN A 18 51.88 -25.73 30.49
C GLN A 18 50.46 -26.36 30.43
N VAL A 19 50.22 -27.56 29.88
CA VAL A 19 51.10 -28.69 29.43
C VAL A 19 50.87 -29.04 27.95
N ALA A 20 51.86 -29.63 27.27
CA ALA A 20 51.78 -30.10 25.88
C ALA A 20 52.58 -31.40 25.63
N ALA A 21 52.20 -32.20 24.63
CA ALA A 21 53.04 -33.25 24.02
C ALA A 21 52.52 -33.70 22.62
N GLY A 22 53.45 -33.94 21.69
CA GLY A 22 53.31 -34.83 20.51
C GLY A 22 54.42 -35.90 20.58
N PRO A 23 55.06 -36.35 19.47
CA PRO A 23 54.79 -36.09 18.06
C PRO A 23 55.02 -37.31 17.08
N ASN A 24 54.95 -37.04 15.76
CA ASN A 24 55.68 -37.68 14.63
C ASN A 24 55.49 -39.16 14.16
N MET A 25 55.16 -39.26 12.85
CA MET A 25 55.73 -40.08 11.75
C MET A 25 55.75 -41.64 11.74
N ASP A 26 55.08 -42.17 10.70
CA ASP A 26 55.48 -43.19 9.71
C ASP A 26 55.68 -44.70 10.04
N VAL A 27 55.62 -45.49 8.95
CA VAL A 27 56.07 -46.90 8.72
C VAL A 27 55.05 -48.05 8.87
N GLU A 28 54.67 -48.64 7.70
CA GLU A 28 54.33 -50.07 7.39
C GLU A 28 53.20 -50.81 8.17
N GLU A 29 52.66 -51.97 7.77
CA GLU A 29 52.38 -52.63 6.46
C GLU A 29 51.42 -53.83 6.72
N THR A 30 50.46 -54.17 5.81
CA THR A 30 50.34 -55.52 5.15
C THR A 30 49.07 -55.77 4.30
N THR A 31 49.32 -55.98 3.00
CA THR A 31 48.69 -56.93 2.05
C THR A 31 47.17 -57.23 2.04
N ARG A 32 46.54 -56.97 0.89
CA ARG A 32 46.17 -57.96 -0.17
C ARG A 32 45.65 -57.20 -1.41
N SER A 33 46.36 -57.00 -2.52
CA SER A 33 47.08 -57.89 -3.45
C SER A 33 46.25 -58.33 -4.68
N ARG A 34 46.74 -57.93 -5.87
CA ARG A 34 46.34 -58.20 -7.29
C ARG A 34 45.69 -57.02 -8.03
N ALA A 35 46.10 -56.65 -9.26
CA ALA A 35 47.37 -56.90 -9.97
C ALA A 35 47.56 -55.85 -11.10
N LEU A 36 48.81 -55.48 -11.37
CA LEU A 36 49.30 -54.64 -12.49
C LEU A 36 50.26 -55.50 -13.37
N PRO A 37 50.84 -55.06 -14.52
CA PRO A 37 50.95 -53.68 -15.03
C PRO A 37 50.67 -53.48 -16.55
N SER A 38 50.87 -52.23 -16.99
CA SER A 38 50.96 -51.79 -18.40
C SER A 38 52.27 -52.18 -19.10
N LEU A 39 52.28 -52.25 -20.44
CA LEU A 39 53.46 -51.99 -21.29
C LEU A 39 53.10 -51.73 -22.77
N ARG A 40 53.95 -50.98 -23.49
CA ARG A 40 54.08 -50.86 -24.96
C ARG A 40 55.59 -50.99 -25.27
N PRO A 41 56.04 -51.68 -26.35
CA PRO A 41 56.28 -50.94 -27.61
C PRO A 41 56.20 -51.75 -28.95
N VAL A 42 56.08 -51.00 -30.06
CA VAL A 42 56.68 -51.19 -31.43
C VAL A 42 56.88 -52.61 -32.03
N SER A 43 56.26 -52.88 -33.20
CA SER A 43 56.97 -53.28 -34.45
C SER A 43 56.08 -53.44 -35.71
N HIS A 44 56.55 -52.86 -36.83
CA HIS A 44 56.31 -53.12 -38.27
C HIS A 44 55.19 -54.04 -38.82
N SER A 45 54.40 -53.50 -39.77
CA SER A 45 54.31 -53.97 -41.17
C SER A 45 53.64 -52.93 -42.10
N SER A 46 53.98 -52.93 -43.40
CA SER A 46 53.50 -52.00 -44.47
C SER A 46 53.20 -52.83 -45.75
N PRO A 47 52.80 -52.27 -46.93
CA PRO A 47 52.38 -50.91 -47.30
C PRO A 47 51.09 -50.86 -48.20
N VAL A 48 50.73 -49.69 -48.77
CA VAL A 48 50.40 -49.41 -50.21
C VAL A 48 49.62 -48.07 -50.34
N ALA A 49 49.85 -47.34 -51.45
CA ALA A 49 49.43 -45.95 -51.72
C ALA A 49 47.92 -45.74 -52.03
N ILE A 50 47.35 -44.51 -51.95
CA ILE A 50 47.24 -43.46 -53.01
C ILE A 50 46.44 -42.26 -52.37
N THR A 51 46.50 -40.95 -52.67
CA THR A 51 47.15 -40.09 -53.72
C THR A 51 47.98 -38.91 -53.11
N ARG A 52 47.79 -37.63 -53.52
CA ARG A 52 48.41 -36.40 -52.99
C ARG A 52 47.55 -35.12 -53.19
N ARG A 53 47.46 -34.27 -52.15
CA ARG A 53 47.47 -32.76 -52.16
C ARG A 53 46.34 -32.00 -52.94
N PRO A 54 46.17 -30.64 -52.82
CA PRO A 54 47.06 -29.60 -52.27
C PRO A 54 46.47 -28.65 -51.19
N THR A 55 47.22 -27.59 -50.87
CA THR A 55 47.02 -26.62 -49.77
C THR A 55 46.86 -25.18 -50.26
N LEU A 56 46.00 -24.41 -49.58
CA LEU A 56 46.03 -22.95 -49.27
C LEU A 56 46.64 -21.93 -50.25
N PRO A 57 45.98 -20.76 -50.37
CA PRO A 57 46.67 -19.46 -50.28
C PRO A 57 46.03 -18.49 -49.26
N GLN A 58 46.72 -17.38 -48.95
CA GLN A 58 46.29 -16.34 -48.00
C GLN A 58 46.00 -14.98 -48.69
N THR A 59 45.32 -14.10 -47.94
CA THR A 59 45.49 -12.62 -47.89
C THR A 59 44.49 -11.71 -48.64
N GLN A 60 44.25 -10.56 -47.99
CA GLN A 60 43.66 -9.27 -48.44
C GLN A 60 42.14 -9.04 -48.23
N GLN A 61 41.85 -7.96 -47.52
CA GLN A 61 40.54 -7.28 -47.42
C GLN A 61 40.48 -6.16 -48.49
N PRO A 62 39.30 -5.62 -48.81
CA PRO A 62 38.97 -4.34 -48.18
C PRO A 62 37.50 -4.15 -47.75
N SER A 63 37.34 -3.31 -46.71
CA SER A 63 36.15 -2.54 -46.29
C SER A 63 34.77 -2.77 -46.95
N THR A 64 33.81 -3.19 -46.13
CA THR A 64 32.43 -2.67 -46.16
C THR A 64 31.94 -2.47 -44.72
N VAL A 65 31.24 -1.36 -44.45
CA VAL A 65 30.74 -1.02 -43.12
C VAL A 65 29.38 -1.67 -42.90
N HIS A 66 29.32 -2.69 -42.04
CA HIS A 66 28.07 -3.11 -41.41
C HIS A 66 28.18 -2.97 -39.90
N HIS A 67 27.39 -2.03 -39.35
CA HIS A 67 27.07 -1.99 -37.93
C HIS A 67 26.21 -3.21 -37.57
N ALA A 68 26.85 -4.37 -37.37
CA ALA A 68 26.23 -5.47 -36.62
C ALA A 68 25.90 -4.92 -35.23
N SER A 69 24.60 -4.88 -34.89
CA SER A 69 24.14 -4.04 -33.79
C SER A 69 24.72 -4.49 -32.46
N ASN A 70 25.33 -3.54 -31.74
CA ASN A 70 25.76 -3.75 -30.35
C ASN A 70 24.54 -3.68 -29.41
N ASP A 71 23.46 -4.37 -29.77
CA ASP A 71 22.29 -4.66 -28.94
C ASP A 71 22.64 -5.76 -27.92
N GLN A 72 23.80 -5.60 -27.27
CA GLN A 72 23.98 -5.93 -25.87
C GLN A 72 22.74 -5.41 -25.14
N VAL A 73 21.79 -6.32 -24.86
CA VAL A 73 20.52 -5.96 -24.25
C VAL A 73 20.84 -5.28 -22.93
N LYS A 74 20.74 -3.96 -22.91
CA LYS A 74 20.93 -3.17 -21.70
C LYS A 74 19.73 -3.43 -20.82
N VAL A 75 19.82 -4.54 -20.08
CA VAL A 75 19.01 -4.86 -18.90
C VAL A 75 19.36 -3.77 -17.89
N LEU A 76 18.74 -2.60 -18.10
CA LEU A 76 18.71 -1.51 -17.15
C LEU A 76 18.26 -2.13 -15.83
N SER A 77 19.17 -2.07 -14.88
CA SER A 77 19.29 -3.05 -13.80
C SER A 77 18.02 -3.12 -12.96
N ARG A 78 17.77 -4.31 -12.40
CA ARG A 78 16.93 -4.45 -11.19
C ARG A 78 17.68 -3.81 -10.01
N GLU A 79 17.83 -2.49 -10.07
CA GLU A 79 18.30 -1.64 -8.99
C GLU A 79 17.10 -0.87 -8.44
N PRO A 80 16.48 -1.36 -7.35
CA PRO A 80 15.69 -0.52 -6.46
C PRO A 80 16.54 0.69 -6.03
N VAL A 81 15.99 1.91 -6.13
CA VAL A 81 16.76 3.13 -5.83
C VAL A 81 16.29 3.70 -4.49
N ASP A 82 16.19 2.83 -3.48
CA ASP A 82 15.68 3.06 -2.10
C ASP A 82 16.44 4.15 -1.29
N GLY A 83 17.35 4.91 -1.92
CA GLY A 83 18.07 6.04 -1.35
C GLY A 83 18.16 7.28 -2.25
N GLY A 84 17.71 7.22 -3.51
CA GLY A 84 17.85 8.35 -4.44
C GLY A 84 16.84 9.46 -4.17
N TRP A 85 17.26 10.74 -4.26
CA TRP A 85 16.35 11.89 -4.06
C TRP A 85 15.09 11.82 -4.94
N ARG A 86 15.22 11.21 -6.13
CA ARG A 86 14.12 10.98 -7.09
C ARG A 86 13.06 10.00 -6.55
N ALA A 87 13.46 8.95 -5.84
CA ALA A 87 12.53 8.01 -5.22
C ALA A 87 11.76 8.70 -4.08
N TRP A 88 12.47 9.46 -3.23
CA TRP A 88 11.85 10.24 -2.15
C TRP A 88 10.94 11.36 -2.66
N SER A 89 11.30 12.07 -3.75
CA SER A 89 10.39 13.05 -4.36
C SER A 89 9.14 12.38 -4.92
N VAL A 90 9.26 11.22 -5.56
CA VAL A 90 8.11 10.46 -6.08
C VAL A 90 7.21 9.95 -4.96
N LEU A 91 7.79 9.54 -3.83
CA LEU A 91 7.03 9.18 -2.62
C LEU A 91 6.25 10.38 -2.07
N VAL A 92 6.86 11.57 -1.98
CA VAL A 92 6.14 12.81 -1.59
C VAL A 92 5.02 13.14 -2.58
N GLY A 93 5.26 13.01 -3.90
CA GLY A 93 4.24 13.21 -4.93
C GLY A 93 3.06 12.24 -4.81
N SER A 94 3.35 10.96 -4.54
CA SER A 94 2.33 9.93 -4.34
C SER A 94 1.53 10.16 -3.05
N THR A 95 2.22 10.55 -1.97
CA THR A 95 1.58 10.96 -0.71
C THR A 95 0.66 12.17 -0.92
N ALA A 96 1.08 13.14 -1.74
CA ALA A 96 0.30 14.33 -2.08
C ALA A 96 -0.95 14.01 -2.93
N PHE A 97 -1.01 12.88 -3.64
CA PHE A 97 -2.26 12.36 -4.23
C PHE A 97 -3.15 11.66 -3.20
N MET A 98 -2.57 10.91 -2.25
CA MET A 98 -3.34 10.21 -1.20
C MET A 98 -3.98 11.15 -0.18
N ILE A 99 -3.41 12.34 0.05
CA ILE A 99 -3.96 13.38 0.94
C ILE A 99 -5.39 13.79 0.55
N PRO A 100 -5.67 14.32 -0.66
CA PRO A 100 -7.03 14.63 -1.07
C PRO A 100 -7.91 13.37 -1.20
N THR A 101 -7.45 12.31 -1.88
CA THR A 101 -8.34 11.17 -2.20
C THR A 101 -8.84 10.44 -0.95
N PHE A 102 -7.95 9.95 -0.10
CA PHE A 102 -8.33 9.24 1.13
C PHE A 102 -8.66 10.17 2.29
N GLY A 103 -8.09 11.38 2.34
CA GLY A 103 -8.38 12.34 3.40
C GLY A 103 -9.86 12.72 3.41
N LEU A 104 -10.41 13.06 2.25
CA LEU A 104 -11.84 13.41 2.12
C LEU A 104 -12.78 12.24 2.47
N MET A 105 -12.36 10.97 2.28
CA MET A 105 -13.12 9.79 2.73
C MET A 105 -13.27 9.70 4.26
N THR A 106 -12.41 10.37 5.04
CA THR A 106 -12.54 10.43 6.51
C THR A 106 -13.32 11.65 7.01
N THR A 107 -13.49 12.70 6.19
CA THR A 107 -14.18 13.95 6.59
C THR A 107 -15.65 13.99 6.19
N VAL A 108 -16.09 13.02 5.39
CA VAL A 108 -17.47 12.64 5.03
C VAL A 108 -18.54 13.08 6.04
N GLY A 109 -18.43 12.64 7.30
CA GLY A 109 -19.45 12.90 8.32
C GLY A 109 -19.64 14.39 8.66
N ILE A 110 -18.60 15.23 8.48
CA ILE A 110 -18.68 16.67 8.70
C ILE A 110 -19.42 17.35 7.55
N PHE A 111 -19.17 16.92 6.30
CA PHE A 111 -19.93 17.39 5.13
C PHE A 111 -21.42 17.02 5.23
N GLN A 112 -21.73 15.76 5.59
CA GLN A 112 -23.11 15.29 5.74
C GLN A 112 -23.90 16.12 6.76
N VAL A 113 -23.29 16.41 7.93
CA VAL A 113 -23.91 17.25 8.98
C VAL A 113 -24.12 18.69 8.47
N TYR A 114 -23.07 19.33 7.92
CA TYR A 114 -23.18 20.71 7.43
C TYR A 114 -24.25 20.85 6.33
N TRP A 115 -24.30 19.92 5.39
CA TRP A 115 -25.32 19.91 4.34
C TRP A 115 -26.72 19.71 4.89
N LYS A 116 -26.91 18.81 5.88
CA LYS A 116 -28.22 18.60 6.50
C LYS A 116 -28.71 19.81 7.30
N GLU A 117 -27.80 20.57 7.89
CA GLU A 117 -28.11 21.80 8.63
C GLU A 117 -28.35 23.01 7.72
N ASN A 118 -27.86 22.97 6.46
CA ASN A 118 -27.91 24.07 5.52
C ASN A 118 -28.60 23.67 4.19
N GLN A 119 -27.83 23.51 3.11
CA GLN A 119 -28.31 23.44 1.72
C GLN A 119 -29.26 22.26 1.43
N LEU A 120 -29.15 21.16 2.18
CA LEU A 120 -29.95 19.94 2.03
C LEU A 120 -30.88 19.69 3.23
N ALA A 121 -31.24 20.74 3.98
CA ALA A 121 -32.23 20.69 5.05
C ALA A 121 -33.52 19.88 4.74
N PRO A 122 -34.15 19.94 3.54
CA PRO A 122 -35.35 19.14 3.25
C PRO A 122 -35.10 17.65 2.97
N TRP A 123 -33.86 17.22 2.68
CA TRP A 123 -33.54 15.83 2.34
C TRP A 123 -33.33 14.96 3.59
N SER A 124 -33.51 13.64 3.50
CA SER A 124 -33.23 12.75 4.63
C SER A 124 -31.73 12.54 4.82
N ASN A 125 -31.31 12.17 6.03
CA ASN A 125 -29.90 11.84 6.30
C ASN A 125 -29.38 10.70 5.41
N THR A 126 -30.27 9.77 5.03
CA THR A 126 -30.02 8.64 4.15
C THR A 126 -29.83 9.05 2.70
N ASP A 127 -30.51 10.10 2.24
CA ASP A 127 -30.30 10.64 0.89
C ASP A 127 -28.95 11.35 0.82
N ILE A 128 -28.62 12.14 1.84
CA ILE A 128 -27.36 12.90 1.88
C ILE A 128 -26.14 11.95 1.99
N SER A 129 -26.26 10.78 2.66
CA SER A 129 -25.15 9.80 2.67
C SER A 129 -24.87 9.19 1.30
N TRP A 130 -25.86 8.99 0.42
CA TRP A 130 -25.64 8.45 -0.93
C TRP A 130 -24.65 9.29 -1.75
N ILE A 131 -24.65 10.61 -1.60
CA ILE A 131 -23.69 11.53 -2.27
C ILE A 131 -22.24 11.12 -1.97
N ILE A 132 -21.99 10.58 -0.78
CA ILE A 132 -20.64 10.34 -0.27
C ILE A 132 -20.27 8.86 -0.33
N SER A 133 -21.22 7.95 -0.11
CA SER A 133 -21.04 6.52 -0.39
C SER A 133 -20.79 6.26 -1.88
N ILE A 134 -21.36 7.04 -2.83
CA ILE A 134 -21.04 6.88 -4.26
C ILE A 134 -19.61 7.33 -4.60
N PHE A 135 -19.13 8.41 -3.98
CA PHE A 135 -17.72 8.86 -4.12
C PHE A 135 -16.77 7.77 -3.64
N GLY A 136 -17.02 7.23 -2.45
CA GLY A 136 -16.26 6.10 -1.91
C GLY A 136 -16.29 4.88 -2.83
N PHE A 137 -17.49 4.40 -3.18
CA PHE A 137 -17.69 3.26 -4.08
C PHE A 137 -16.93 3.40 -5.39
N LEU A 138 -17.08 4.52 -6.10
CA LEU A 138 -16.39 4.75 -7.37
C LEU A 138 -14.88 4.89 -7.18
N SER A 139 -14.41 5.51 -6.09
CA SER A 139 -12.98 5.66 -5.78
C SER A 139 -12.25 4.34 -5.54
N VAL A 140 -12.96 3.29 -5.11
CA VAL A 140 -12.39 1.97 -4.82
C VAL A 140 -12.69 0.95 -5.94
N LEU A 141 -13.91 0.97 -6.50
CA LEU A 141 -14.31 0.09 -7.61
C LEU A 141 -13.46 0.31 -8.87
N LEU A 142 -13.29 1.58 -9.27
CA LEU A 142 -12.68 1.91 -10.57
C LEU A 142 -11.15 1.75 -10.58
N CYS A 143 -10.53 1.44 -9.44
CA CYS A 143 -9.13 1.06 -9.36
C CYS A 143 -8.80 -0.12 -10.29
N GLY A 144 -9.74 -1.05 -10.53
CA GLY A 144 -9.56 -2.17 -11.46
C GLY A 144 -9.25 -1.72 -12.90
N PRO A 145 -10.21 -1.06 -13.57
CA PRO A 145 -9.99 -0.46 -14.90
C PRO A 145 -8.79 0.49 -14.95
N PHE A 146 -8.59 1.34 -13.95
CA PHE A 146 -7.46 2.28 -13.94
C PHE A 146 -6.11 1.62 -13.68
N GLY A 147 -6.05 0.49 -12.99
CA GLY A 147 -4.83 -0.31 -12.80
C GLY A 147 -4.35 -0.95 -14.09
N ILE A 148 -5.28 -1.53 -14.86
CA ILE A 148 -5.04 -2.00 -16.23
C ILE A 148 -4.56 -0.84 -17.12
N LEU A 149 -5.23 0.32 -17.04
CA LEU A 149 -4.89 1.49 -17.84
C LEU A 149 -3.50 2.07 -17.48
N PHE A 150 -3.14 2.03 -16.19
CA PHE A 150 -1.83 2.41 -15.67
C PHE A 150 -0.71 1.51 -16.21
N ASP A 151 -0.85 0.18 -16.16
CA ASP A 151 0.19 -0.75 -16.67
C ASP A 151 0.32 -0.69 -18.21
N THR A 152 -0.76 -0.30 -18.90
CA THR A 152 -0.82 -0.21 -20.37
C THR A 152 -0.26 1.12 -20.91
N PHE A 153 -0.72 2.26 -20.38
CA PHE A 153 -0.40 3.61 -20.90
C PHE A 153 0.59 4.39 -20.02
N GLY A 154 0.81 3.96 -18.78
CA GLY A 154 1.69 4.62 -17.82
C GLY A 154 1.06 5.83 -17.10
N PRO A 155 1.62 6.24 -15.96
CA PRO A 155 1.01 7.21 -15.04
C PRO A 155 0.68 8.58 -15.66
N ARG A 156 1.48 9.08 -16.62
CA ARG A 156 1.36 10.47 -17.10
C ARG A 156 0.03 10.74 -17.82
N TRP A 157 -0.48 9.76 -18.55
CA TRP A 157 -1.76 9.85 -19.26
C TRP A 157 -2.97 9.68 -18.33
N LEU A 158 -2.79 9.08 -17.16
CA LEU A 158 -3.85 8.84 -16.18
C LEU A 158 -3.96 10.00 -15.17
N VAL A 159 -2.83 10.44 -14.62
CA VAL A 159 -2.74 11.50 -13.60
C VAL A 159 -3.23 12.85 -14.12
N THR A 160 -2.84 13.23 -15.34
CA THR A 160 -3.14 14.57 -15.88
C THR A 160 -4.65 14.83 -16.00
N PRO A 161 -5.46 14.00 -16.69
CA PRO A 161 -6.90 14.21 -16.75
C PRO A 161 -7.59 13.99 -15.39
N ALA A 162 -7.16 13.01 -14.58
CA ALA A 162 -7.75 12.77 -13.28
C ALA A 162 -7.57 13.97 -12.33
N THR A 163 -6.39 14.62 -12.32
CA THR A 163 -6.17 15.86 -11.56
C THR A 163 -7.13 16.97 -12.01
N ILE A 164 -7.28 17.18 -13.32
CA ILE A 164 -8.16 18.23 -13.86
C ILE A 164 -9.62 17.97 -13.47
N VAL A 165 -10.12 16.74 -13.61
CA VAL A 165 -11.51 16.39 -13.30
C VAL A 165 -11.76 16.41 -11.78
N TYR A 166 -10.80 15.97 -10.95
CA TYR A 166 -10.92 16.07 -9.49
C TYR A 166 -10.97 17.53 -9.02
N SER A 167 -10.09 18.39 -9.52
CA SER A 167 -10.12 19.83 -9.25
C SER A 167 -11.42 20.48 -9.73
N ALA A 168 -11.87 20.18 -10.95
CA ALA A 168 -13.14 20.71 -11.48
C ALA A 168 -14.36 20.25 -10.66
N ALA A 169 -14.37 19.02 -10.16
CA ALA A 169 -15.42 18.51 -9.28
C ALA A 169 -15.50 19.33 -7.98
N PHE A 170 -14.38 19.56 -7.29
CA PHE A 170 -14.37 20.36 -6.06
C PHE A 170 -14.63 21.85 -6.28
N LEU A 171 -14.32 22.39 -7.46
CA LEU A 171 -14.78 23.72 -7.86
C LEU A 171 -16.31 23.75 -8.02
N GLY A 172 -16.91 22.71 -8.63
CA GLY A 172 -18.35 22.56 -8.78
C GLY A 172 -19.09 22.45 -7.44
N VAL A 173 -18.50 21.81 -6.43
CA VAL A 173 -19.04 21.73 -5.06
C VAL A 173 -19.20 23.12 -4.42
N ALA A 174 -18.31 24.07 -4.72
CA ALA A 174 -18.41 25.43 -4.18
C ALA A 174 -19.64 26.21 -4.69
N PHE A 175 -20.09 25.94 -5.92
CA PHE A 175 -21.25 26.57 -6.54
C PHE A 175 -22.51 25.69 -6.52
N SER A 176 -22.44 24.51 -5.89
CA SER A 176 -23.56 23.58 -5.77
C SER A 176 -24.57 24.04 -4.72
N SER A 177 -25.86 23.97 -5.07
CA SER A 177 -27.00 24.24 -4.17
C SER A 177 -28.07 23.14 -4.23
N GLN A 178 -28.05 22.29 -5.26
CA GLN A 178 -29.03 21.22 -5.46
C GLN A 178 -28.41 19.84 -5.28
N TYR A 179 -29.18 18.88 -4.72
CA TYR A 179 -28.75 17.50 -4.46
C TYR A 179 -28.03 16.84 -5.66
N TRP A 180 -28.58 16.98 -6.86
CA TRP A 180 -28.00 16.39 -8.07
C TRP A 180 -26.65 16.99 -8.46
N GLN A 181 -26.37 18.26 -8.11
CA GLN A 181 -25.10 18.92 -8.42
C GLN A 181 -23.99 18.34 -7.56
N PHE A 182 -24.23 18.20 -6.25
CA PHE A 182 -23.33 17.52 -5.33
C PHE A 182 -23.10 16.06 -5.76
N MET A 183 -24.15 15.33 -6.13
CA MET A 183 -24.06 13.96 -6.64
C MET A 183 -23.15 13.85 -7.88
N VAL A 184 -23.34 14.70 -8.90
CA VAL A 184 -22.50 14.71 -10.11
C VAL A 184 -21.04 15.05 -9.78
N CYS A 185 -20.80 16.04 -8.92
CA CYS A 185 -19.44 16.39 -8.50
C CYS A 185 -18.75 15.25 -7.74
N PHE A 186 -19.45 14.61 -6.79
CA PHE A 186 -18.88 13.51 -6.01
C PHE A 186 -18.66 12.24 -6.86
N CYS A 187 -19.49 11.98 -7.87
CA CYS A 187 -19.21 10.96 -8.88
C CYS A 187 -17.93 11.26 -9.68
N ALA A 188 -17.78 12.50 -10.19
CA ALA A 188 -16.58 12.91 -10.95
C ALA A 188 -15.30 12.88 -10.09
N ALA A 189 -15.40 13.28 -8.83
CA ALA A 189 -14.33 13.16 -7.84
C ALA A 189 -13.98 11.69 -7.55
N GLY A 190 -14.97 10.79 -7.45
CA GLY A 190 -14.76 9.37 -7.17
C GLY A 190 -14.04 8.65 -8.31
N ILE A 191 -14.49 8.86 -9.55
CA ILE A 191 -13.81 8.37 -10.77
C ILE A 191 -12.35 8.82 -10.80
N SER A 192 -12.11 10.10 -10.50
CA SER A 192 -10.76 10.68 -10.51
C SER A 192 -9.90 10.21 -9.33
N ALA A 193 -10.50 9.96 -8.17
CA ALA A 193 -9.82 9.43 -6.99
C ALA A 193 -9.25 8.04 -7.23
N ALA A 194 -9.98 7.16 -7.93
CA ALA A 194 -9.51 5.82 -8.28
C ALA A 194 -8.26 5.85 -9.16
N ALA A 195 -8.25 6.73 -10.18
CA ALA A 195 -7.12 6.95 -11.07
C ALA A 195 -5.86 7.46 -10.33
N LEU A 196 -6.03 8.46 -9.46
CA LEU A 196 -4.95 9.06 -8.67
C LEU A 196 -4.40 8.09 -7.62
N THR A 197 -5.27 7.41 -6.88
CA THR A 197 -4.93 6.41 -5.84
C THR A 197 -4.17 5.23 -6.44
N THR A 198 -4.69 4.65 -7.53
CA THR A 198 -4.05 3.51 -8.19
C THR A 198 -2.66 3.89 -8.70
N THR A 199 -2.51 5.10 -9.25
CA THR A 199 -1.21 5.65 -9.65
C THR A 199 -0.26 5.80 -8.45
N ALA A 200 -0.71 6.44 -7.37
CA ALA A 200 0.12 6.72 -6.19
C ALA A 200 0.69 5.43 -5.55
N LEU A 201 -0.13 4.37 -5.48
CA LEU A 201 0.29 3.08 -4.93
C LEU A 201 1.18 2.29 -5.91
N ALA A 202 0.81 2.21 -7.19
CA ALA A 202 1.54 1.41 -8.18
C ALA A 202 2.92 2.00 -8.51
N VAL A 203 3.06 3.33 -8.58
CA VAL A 203 4.36 3.98 -8.85
C VAL A 203 5.41 3.63 -7.79
N ILE A 204 5.03 3.51 -6.51
CA ILE A 204 5.99 3.20 -5.44
C ILE A 204 6.61 1.82 -5.62
N ASN A 205 5.83 0.83 -6.06
CA ASN A 205 6.32 -0.51 -6.40
C ASN A 205 7.34 -0.53 -7.55
N HIS A 206 7.46 0.55 -8.33
CA HIS A 206 8.48 0.69 -9.38
C HIS A 206 9.79 1.33 -8.85
N TRP A 207 9.73 2.09 -7.75
CA TRP A 207 10.87 2.88 -7.24
C TRP A 207 11.58 2.24 -6.02
N PHE A 208 10.83 1.57 -5.14
CA PHE A 208 11.30 0.98 -3.88
C PHE A 208 11.13 -0.55 -3.90
N ASP A 209 12.03 -1.28 -3.25
CA ASP A 209 11.89 -2.74 -3.05
C ASP A 209 12.37 -3.18 -1.66
N ASP A 210 13.56 -2.74 -1.24
CA ASP A 210 14.09 -3.03 0.11
C ASP A 210 13.31 -2.28 1.20
N LYS A 211 12.86 -1.05 0.91
CA LYS A 211 12.09 -0.19 1.83
C LYS A 211 10.64 -0.01 1.37
N LYS A 212 10.13 -0.97 0.61
CA LYS A 212 8.78 -0.94 0.01
C LYS A 212 7.69 -0.79 1.07
N GLY A 213 7.80 -1.48 2.20
CA GLY A 213 6.93 -1.35 3.36
C GLY A 213 6.88 0.06 3.94
N LEU A 214 8.04 0.62 4.25
CA LEU A 214 8.15 2.00 4.74
C LEU A 214 7.60 3.02 3.73
N ALA A 215 7.90 2.87 2.44
CA ALA A 215 7.43 3.78 1.40
C ALA A 215 5.91 3.71 1.20
N MET A 216 5.32 2.51 1.16
CA MET A 216 3.87 2.34 1.10
C MET A 216 3.18 2.86 2.37
N GLY A 217 3.80 2.71 3.54
CA GLY A 217 3.37 3.30 4.81
C GLY A 217 3.32 4.83 4.80
N ILE A 218 4.39 5.49 4.33
CA ILE A 218 4.45 6.95 4.20
C ILE A 218 3.44 7.48 3.16
N CYS A 219 3.25 6.77 2.04
CA CYS A 219 2.27 7.16 1.03
C CYS A 219 0.83 7.07 1.56
N THR A 220 0.47 5.91 2.14
CA THR A 220 -0.87 5.69 2.69
C THR A 220 -1.15 6.58 3.91
N MET A 221 -0.14 6.94 4.72
CA MET A 221 -0.23 7.96 5.79
C MET A 221 -0.85 9.26 5.28
N GLY A 222 -0.62 9.63 4.01
CA GLY A 222 -1.25 10.77 3.36
C GLY A 222 -2.77 10.82 3.57
N GLY A 223 -3.46 9.68 3.52
CA GLY A 223 -4.91 9.62 3.77
C GLY A 223 -5.31 10.00 5.20
N GLY A 224 -4.55 9.55 6.22
CA GLY A 224 -4.82 9.90 7.62
C GLY A 224 -4.50 11.38 7.92
N LEU A 225 -3.37 11.86 7.38
CA LEU A 225 -2.97 13.26 7.49
C LEU A 225 -3.93 14.19 6.75
N GLY A 226 -4.42 13.78 5.58
CA GLY A 226 -5.46 14.47 4.84
C GLY A 226 -6.75 14.57 5.64
N GLY A 227 -7.16 13.51 6.35
CA GLY A 227 -8.29 13.56 7.27
C GLY A 227 -8.15 14.62 8.35
N VAL A 228 -6.99 14.66 9.02
CA VAL A 228 -6.66 15.71 10.01
C VAL A 228 -6.75 17.11 9.40
N ILE A 229 -6.13 17.32 8.23
CA ILE A 229 -6.12 18.62 7.53
C ILE A 229 -7.54 19.05 7.15
N PHE A 230 -8.26 18.22 6.39
CA PHE A 230 -9.59 18.58 5.90
C PHE A 230 -10.62 18.68 7.03
N SER A 231 -10.55 17.89 8.10
CA SER A 231 -11.46 18.05 9.24
C SER A 231 -11.24 19.38 9.95
N VAL A 232 -9.99 19.77 10.21
CA VAL A 232 -9.65 21.04 10.87
C VAL A 232 -10.01 22.23 9.99
N VAL A 233 -9.64 22.19 8.70
CA VAL A 233 -9.97 23.28 7.77
C VAL A 233 -11.48 23.39 7.61
N LEU A 234 -12.23 22.30 7.42
CA LEU A 234 -13.68 22.34 7.26
C LEU A 234 -14.38 22.92 8.51
N ARG A 235 -14.03 22.45 9.72
CA ARG A 235 -14.60 23.01 10.98
C ARG A 235 -14.24 24.49 11.17
N PHE A 236 -13.08 24.93 10.71
CA PHE A 236 -12.68 26.33 10.78
C PHE A 236 -13.39 27.19 9.72
N THR A 237 -13.50 26.73 8.47
CA THR A 237 -14.08 27.52 7.40
C THR A 237 -15.60 27.62 7.51
N THR A 238 -16.31 26.54 7.83
CA THR A 238 -17.79 26.56 7.95
C THR A 238 -18.28 27.37 9.15
N LYS A 239 -17.41 27.65 10.14
CA LYS A 239 -17.73 28.54 11.28
C LYS A 239 -17.49 30.02 10.98
N ASN A 240 -16.52 30.35 10.13
CA ASN A 240 -16.05 31.74 9.95
C ASN A 240 -16.35 32.33 8.56
N PHE A 241 -16.76 31.52 7.59
CA PHE A 241 -17.02 31.92 6.21
C PHE A 241 -18.25 31.21 5.63
N GLU A 242 -18.85 31.82 4.61
CA GLU A 242 -19.91 31.21 3.80
C GLU A 242 -19.42 29.94 3.07
N TRP A 243 -20.35 29.03 2.75
CA TRP A 243 -20.07 27.76 2.06
C TRP A 243 -19.20 27.90 0.81
N THR A 244 -19.49 28.89 -0.04
CA THR A 244 -18.77 29.13 -1.30
C THR A 244 -17.29 29.39 -1.02
N THR A 245 -16.98 30.32 -0.11
CA THR A 245 -15.61 30.65 0.31
C THR A 245 -14.94 29.48 1.03
N ALA A 246 -15.66 28.79 1.91
CA ALA A 246 -15.17 27.58 2.59
C ALA A 246 -14.76 26.49 1.58
N SER A 247 -15.59 26.25 0.56
CA SER A 247 -15.34 25.27 -0.49
C SER A 247 -14.22 25.69 -1.44
N LEU A 248 -14.11 26.97 -1.77
CA LEU A 248 -12.99 27.50 -2.58
C LEU A 248 -11.64 27.34 -1.86
N ILE A 249 -11.60 27.48 -0.52
CA ILE A 249 -10.40 27.17 0.29
C ILE A 249 -10.05 25.67 0.20
N HIS A 250 -11.05 24.77 0.26
CA HIS A 250 -10.81 23.33 0.08
C HIS A 250 -10.30 23.00 -1.33
N PHE A 251 -10.92 23.56 -2.37
CA PHE A 251 -10.47 23.46 -3.75
C PHE A 251 -9.02 23.95 -3.93
N ALA A 252 -8.64 25.08 -3.32
CA ALA A 252 -7.28 25.59 -3.38
C ALA A 252 -6.25 24.64 -2.74
N ILE A 253 -6.57 24.07 -1.56
CA ILE A 253 -5.72 23.09 -0.86
C ILE A 253 -5.59 21.80 -1.68
N ILE A 254 -6.69 21.29 -2.24
CA ILE A 254 -6.71 20.13 -3.13
C ILE A 254 -5.83 20.40 -4.36
N CYS A 255 -6.01 21.54 -5.04
CA CYS A 255 -5.21 21.92 -6.20
C CYS A 255 -3.70 22.04 -5.87
N ALA A 256 -3.34 22.54 -4.68
CA ALA A 256 -1.94 22.60 -4.25
C ALA A 256 -1.32 21.20 -4.09
N PHE A 257 -2.02 20.29 -3.40
CA PHE A 257 -1.56 18.90 -3.23
C PHE A 257 -1.52 18.12 -4.55
N LEU A 258 -2.53 18.24 -5.41
CA LEU A 258 -2.52 17.58 -6.73
C LEU A 258 -1.44 18.15 -7.66
N SER A 259 -1.18 19.46 -7.62
CA SER A 259 -0.10 20.08 -8.39
C SER A 259 1.28 19.61 -7.93
N LEU A 260 1.49 19.50 -6.61
CA LEU A 260 2.70 18.91 -6.04
C LEU A 260 2.86 17.43 -6.46
N GLY A 261 1.77 16.66 -6.43
CA GLY A 261 1.71 15.30 -6.95
C GLY A 261 2.13 15.21 -8.41
N CYS A 262 1.57 16.04 -9.28
CA CYS A 262 1.89 16.10 -10.72
C CYS A 262 3.34 16.53 -11.00
N ALA A 263 3.90 17.44 -10.22
CA ALA A 263 5.27 17.93 -10.40
C ALA A 263 6.34 16.90 -9.96
N LEU A 264 6.05 16.14 -8.90
CA LEU A 264 7.01 15.21 -8.30
C LEU A 264 6.87 13.76 -8.78
N THR A 265 5.67 13.33 -9.17
CA THR A 265 5.41 11.94 -9.61
C THR A 265 5.96 11.71 -11.03
N ARG A 266 7.09 10.99 -11.11
CA ARG A 266 7.80 10.70 -12.36
C ARG A 266 7.61 9.23 -12.75
N PRO A 267 7.21 8.94 -14.01
CA PRO A 267 7.17 7.57 -14.51
C PRO A 267 8.57 6.95 -14.46
N ARG A 268 8.72 5.81 -13.78
CA ARG A 268 9.83 4.90 -14.06
C ARG A 268 9.39 4.00 -15.19
N VAL A 269 9.98 4.15 -16.37
CA VAL A 269 9.69 3.32 -17.56
C VAL A 269 10.28 1.92 -17.41
N LEU A 270 9.58 1.11 -16.61
CA LEU A 270 9.44 -0.31 -16.93
C LEU A 270 8.72 -0.40 -18.30
N LYS A 271 9.06 -1.39 -19.12
CA LYS A 271 8.47 -1.50 -20.47
C LYS A 271 6.95 -1.68 -20.35
N ALA A 272 6.18 -0.79 -20.98
CA ALA A 272 4.72 -0.85 -20.98
C ALA A 272 4.22 -2.23 -21.47
N ARG A 273 3.18 -2.77 -20.83
CA ARG A 273 2.75 -4.15 -21.01
C ARG A 273 2.16 -4.36 -22.41
N LYS A 274 2.94 -4.96 -23.32
CA LYS A 274 2.46 -5.41 -24.64
C LYS A 274 1.59 -6.67 -24.47
N GLY A 275 0.32 -6.47 -24.11
CA GLY A 275 -0.66 -7.55 -23.90
C GLY A 275 -2.10 -7.10 -24.15
N LYS A 276 -3.05 -8.00 -23.88
CA LYS A 276 -4.48 -7.65 -23.83
C LYS A 276 -4.72 -6.77 -22.60
N MET A 277 -5.49 -5.69 -22.72
CA MET A 277 -5.87 -4.84 -21.58
C MET A 277 -6.58 -5.67 -20.49
N TRP A 278 -7.59 -6.45 -20.88
CA TRP A 278 -8.41 -7.24 -19.97
C TRP A 278 -7.82 -8.64 -19.75
N ASP A 279 -6.77 -8.72 -18.94
CA ASP A 279 -6.19 -9.98 -18.48
C ASP A 279 -6.36 -10.18 -16.97
N PHE A 280 -7.33 -11.01 -16.61
CA PHE A 280 -7.70 -11.33 -15.24
C PHE A 280 -6.86 -12.47 -14.61
N ALA A 281 -5.68 -12.79 -15.18
CA ALA A 281 -4.77 -13.83 -14.68
C ALA A 281 -4.46 -13.74 -13.16
N CYS A 282 -4.54 -12.55 -12.55
CA CYS A 282 -4.43 -12.34 -11.10
C CYS A 282 -5.34 -13.28 -10.29
N PHE A 283 -6.61 -13.43 -10.72
CA PHE A 283 -7.61 -14.26 -10.04
C PHE A 283 -7.34 -15.77 -10.16
N ARG A 284 -6.47 -16.20 -11.09
CA ARG A 284 -6.03 -17.60 -11.19
C ARG A 284 -5.08 -18.00 -10.05
N ARG A 285 -4.50 -17.04 -9.32
CA ARG A 285 -3.67 -17.31 -8.14
C ARG A 285 -4.53 -17.36 -6.87
N TRP A 286 -4.82 -18.56 -6.36
CA TRP A 286 -5.60 -18.77 -5.12
C TRP A 286 -5.13 -17.91 -3.93
N LYS A 287 -3.81 -17.72 -3.78
CA LYS A 287 -3.21 -16.83 -2.75
C LYS A 287 -3.69 -15.38 -2.87
N PHE A 288 -3.87 -14.86 -4.08
CA PHE A 288 -4.38 -13.51 -4.33
C PHE A 288 -5.89 -13.42 -4.04
N VAL A 289 -6.66 -14.47 -4.36
CA VAL A 289 -8.10 -14.53 -4.06
C VAL A 289 -8.36 -14.53 -2.55
N LEU A 290 -7.68 -15.40 -1.79
CA LEU A 290 -7.78 -15.42 -0.32
C LEU A 290 -7.38 -14.08 0.31
N PHE A 291 -6.27 -13.50 -0.16
CA PHE A 291 -5.80 -12.21 0.32
C PHE A 291 -6.81 -11.09 0.02
N THR A 292 -7.35 -11.04 -1.20
CA THR A 292 -8.39 -10.07 -1.60
C THR A 292 -9.63 -10.19 -0.72
N PHE A 293 -10.08 -11.41 -0.41
CA PHE A 293 -11.21 -11.64 0.50
C PHE A 293 -10.92 -11.13 1.93
N SER A 294 -9.69 -11.30 2.42
CA SER A 294 -9.26 -10.73 3.70
C SER A 294 -9.27 -9.19 3.70
N VAL A 295 -8.90 -8.55 2.58
CA VAL A 295 -9.01 -7.10 2.42
C VAL A 295 -10.47 -6.64 2.41
N CYS A 296 -11.35 -7.36 1.72
CA CYS A 296 -12.80 -7.07 1.73
C CYS A 296 -13.40 -7.15 3.13
N GLY A 297 -13.04 -8.18 3.91
CA GLY A 297 -13.50 -8.35 5.29
C GLY A 297 -13.01 -7.23 6.22
N PHE A 298 -11.76 -6.78 6.06
CA PHE A 298 -11.21 -5.70 6.88
C PHE A 298 -11.77 -4.33 6.52
N GLU A 299 -11.95 -4.03 5.22
CA GLU A 299 -12.44 -2.72 4.79
C GLU A 299 -13.89 -2.49 5.28
N LEU A 300 -14.71 -3.56 5.38
CA LEU A 300 -16.02 -3.51 6.05
C LEU A 300 -15.91 -3.07 7.52
N VAL A 301 -14.95 -3.62 8.29
CA VAL A 301 -14.70 -3.20 9.69
C VAL A 301 -14.24 -1.75 9.76
N LEU A 302 -13.42 -1.31 8.80
CA LEU A 302 -12.91 0.06 8.71
C LEU A 302 -14.03 1.08 8.44
N PHE A 303 -14.96 0.81 7.51
CA PHE A 303 -16.14 1.67 7.30
C PHE A 303 -17.10 1.67 8.50
N VAL A 304 -17.35 0.49 9.09
CA VAL A 304 -18.17 0.37 10.30
C VAL A 304 -17.57 1.15 11.47
N ALA A 305 -16.25 1.15 11.65
CA ALA A 305 -15.57 1.98 12.64
C ALA A 305 -15.78 3.48 12.40
N TRP A 306 -15.65 3.96 11.14
CA TRP A 306 -15.88 5.37 10.81
C TRP A 306 -17.31 5.83 11.09
N GLY A 307 -18.32 4.99 10.85
CA GLY A 307 -19.74 5.32 11.11
C GLY A 307 -20.18 5.16 12.57
N LEU A 308 -19.66 4.16 13.29
CA LEU A 308 -20.07 3.87 14.66
C LEU A 308 -19.41 4.78 15.70
N LEU A 309 -18.13 5.18 15.56
CA LEU A 309 -17.45 6.03 16.54
C LEU A 309 -18.20 7.35 16.82
N PRO A 310 -18.65 8.13 15.81
CA PRO A 310 -19.46 9.33 16.02
C PRO A 310 -20.83 9.05 16.66
N THR A 311 -21.41 7.90 16.34
CA THR A 311 -22.75 7.50 16.82
C THR A 311 -22.70 7.09 18.28
N TYR A 312 -21.71 6.28 18.68
CA TYR A 312 -21.49 5.83 20.04
C TYR A 312 -21.20 6.99 21.00
N ALA A 313 -20.32 7.93 20.61
CA ALA A 313 -20.03 9.11 21.42
C ALA A 313 -21.27 9.98 21.70
N ARG A 314 -22.22 10.06 20.75
CA ARG A 314 -23.51 10.74 20.95
C ARG A 314 -24.45 10.00 21.91
N ILE A 315 -24.40 8.67 21.95
CA ILE A 315 -25.22 7.83 22.85
C ILE A 315 -24.70 7.93 24.28
N VAL A 316 -23.39 7.73 24.47
CA VAL A 316 -22.71 7.77 25.78
C VAL A 316 -22.60 9.21 26.31
N LYS A 317 -22.68 10.21 25.42
CA LYS A 317 -22.53 11.66 25.71
C LYS A 317 -21.18 12.03 26.35
N LEU A 318 -20.16 11.20 26.13
CA LEU A 318 -18.78 11.44 26.57
C LEU A 318 -17.90 11.81 25.38
N GLY A 319 -17.16 12.91 25.53
CA GLY A 319 -16.22 13.41 24.53
C GLY A 319 -16.88 14.20 23.39
N ASP A 320 -16.05 14.96 22.67
CA ASP A 320 -16.48 15.76 21.52
C ASP A 320 -16.23 14.95 20.23
N VAL A 321 -17.28 14.70 19.44
CA VAL A 321 -17.23 13.84 18.25
C VAL A 321 -16.11 14.24 17.29
N PHE A 322 -15.85 15.54 17.15
CA PHE A 322 -14.76 16.05 16.33
C PHE A 322 -13.38 15.61 16.82
N TYR A 323 -13.07 15.77 18.10
CA TYR A 323 -11.77 15.40 18.65
C TYR A 323 -11.57 13.88 18.61
N LEU A 324 -12.64 13.10 18.72
CA LEU A 324 -12.60 11.65 18.59
C LEU A 324 -12.22 11.21 17.16
N ILE A 325 -12.84 11.78 16.12
CA ILE A 325 -12.45 11.56 14.71
C ILE A 325 -11.01 12.02 14.46
N LEU A 326 -10.62 13.18 15.01
CA LEU A 326 -9.27 13.73 14.87
C LEU A 326 -8.21 12.79 15.45
N VAL A 327 -8.43 12.28 16.66
CA VAL A 327 -7.53 11.35 17.35
C VAL A 327 -7.46 10.00 16.63
N PHE A 328 -8.58 9.51 16.09
CA PHE A 328 -8.59 8.31 15.23
C PHE A 328 -7.74 8.50 13.96
N SER A 329 -7.87 9.63 13.26
CA SER A 329 -7.10 9.92 12.04
C SER A 329 -5.60 10.14 12.31
N VAL A 330 -5.25 10.73 13.46
CA VAL A 330 -3.86 10.79 13.94
C VAL A 330 -3.32 9.38 14.25
N GLY A 331 -4.11 8.55 14.95
CA GLY A 331 -3.77 7.13 15.19
C GLY A 331 -3.52 6.36 13.90
N SER A 332 -4.42 6.49 12.91
CA SER A 332 -4.30 5.88 11.59
C SER A 332 -3.08 6.38 10.79
N SER A 333 -2.66 7.63 11.01
CA SER A 333 -1.44 8.17 10.39
C SER A 333 -0.20 7.46 10.93
N PHE A 334 -0.04 7.34 12.26
CA PHE A 334 1.07 6.59 12.86
C PHE A 334 0.98 5.09 12.58
N GLY A 335 -0.23 4.54 12.57
CA GLY A 335 -0.54 3.16 12.22
C GLY A 335 -0.17 2.80 10.79
N ARG A 336 -0.09 3.75 9.86
CA ARG A 336 0.39 3.46 8.49
C ARG A 336 1.92 3.39 8.42
N ILE A 337 2.63 4.22 9.17
CA ILE A 337 4.10 4.30 9.16
C ILE A 337 4.76 3.15 9.93
N VAL A 338 4.40 2.97 11.22
CA VAL A 338 5.17 2.13 12.16
C VAL A 338 5.15 0.65 11.77
N PRO A 339 3.98 0.02 11.49
CA PRO A 339 3.93 -1.35 10.96
C PRO A 339 4.53 -1.43 9.56
N GLY A 340 4.36 -0.40 8.72
CA GLY A 340 4.99 -0.30 7.40
C GLY A 340 6.50 -0.54 7.47
N TYR A 341 7.19 0.13 8.40
CA TYR A 341 8.61 -0.10 8.69
C TYR A 341 8.93 -1.54 9.16
N PHE A 342 8.05 -2.15 9.96
CA PHE A 342 8.25 -3.54 10.40
C PHE A 342 7.98 -4.57 9.28
N THR A 343 7.15 -4.28 8.27
CA THR A 343 6.88 -5.23 7.17
C THR A 343 8.13 -5.60 6.39
N ASP A 344 9.08 -4.68 6.22
CA ASP A 344 10.34 -4.92 5.52
C ASP A 344 11.34 -5.74 6.36
N LYS A 345 11.10 -5.90 7.68
CA LYS A 345 11.95 -6.71 8.59
C LYS A 345 11.37 -8.08 8.93
N ILE A 346 10.07 -8.12 9.26
CA ILE A 346 9.40 -9.32 9.80
C ILE A 346 8.58 -10.02 8.70
N GLY A 347 8.42 -9.38 7.55
CA GLY A 347 7.55 -9.82 6.45
C GLY A 347 6.14 -9.23 6.57
N PRO A 348 5.52 -8.80 5.45
CA PRO A 348 4.29 -8.02 5.49
C PRO A 348 3.10 -8.80 6.06
N PHE A 349 2.95 -10.08 5.70
CA PHE A 349 1.89 -10.95 6.23
C PHE A 349 1.96 -11.12 7.76
N ASN A 350 3.17 -11.32 8.30
CA ASN A 350 3.38 -11.52 9.74
C ASN A 350 2.98 -10.26 10.52
N VAL A 351 3.32 -9.08 10.01
CA VAL A 351 2.93 -7.79 10.59
C VAL A 351 1.42 -7.54 10.44
N THR A 352 0.81 -7.89 9.30
CA THR A 352 -0.65 -7.81 9.15
C THR A 352 -1.35 -8.66 10.22
N ILE A 353 -0.96 -9.92 10.40
CA ILE A 353 -1.54 -10.82 11.42
C ILE A 353 -1.37 -10.24 12.84
N LEU A 354 -0.17 -9.76 13.18
CA LEU A 354 0.11 -9.15 14.48
C LEU A 354 -0.76 -7.91 14.73
N MET A 355 -0.95 -7.06 13.73
CA MET A 355 -1.77 -5.84 13.84
C MET A 355 -3.27 -6.14 13.83
N THR A 356 -3.72 -7.19 13.14
CA THR A 356 -5.09 -7.71 13.29
C THR A 356 -5.33 -8.16 14.74
N ILE A 357 -4.47 -9.00 15.31
CA ILE A 357 -4.59 -9.47 16.70
C ILE A 357 -4.58 -8.30 17.69
N PHE A 358 -3.72 -7.30 17.48
CA PHE A 358 -3.72 -6.07 18.28
C PHE A 358 -5.05 -5.31 18.17
N THR A 359 -5.60 -5.14 16.96
CA THR A 359 -6.88 -4.45 16.74
C THR A 359 -8.04 -5.20 17.39
N GLU A 360 -8.06 -6.52 17.25
CA GLU A 360 -9.05 -7.41 17.88
C GLU A 360 -9.01 -7.27 19.41
N ALA A 361 -7.81 -7.26 20.01
CA ALA A 361 -7.63 -7.10 21.45
C ALA A 361 -8.04 -5.71 21.95
N VAL A 362 -7.78 -4.64 21.17
CA VAL A 362 -8.26 -3.28 21.49
C VAL A 362 -9.79 -3.23 21.50
N MET A 363 -10.46 -3.88 20.54
CA MET A 363 -11.93 -3.93 20.49
C MET A 363 -12.53 -4.81 21.60
N LEU A 364 -11.96 -5.99 21.84
CA LEU A 364 -12.50 -6.95 22.83
C LEU A 364 -12.18 -6.59 24.29
N VAL A 365 -11.08 -5.88 24.55
CA VAL A 365 -10.67 -5.52 25.92
C VAL A 365 -10.91 -4.05 26.23
N LEU A 366 -10.38 -3.12 25.44
CA LEU A 366 -10.43 -1.69 25.78
C LEU A 366 -11.79 -1.07 25.49
N TRP A 367 -12.41 -1.36 24.34
CA TRP A 367 -13.75 -0.86 24.04
C TRP A 367 -14.81 -1.51 24.93
N LEU A 368 -14.86 -2.85 24.99
CA LEU A 368 -15.91 -3.58 25.69
C LEU A 368 -15.90 -3.38 27.22
N ALA A 369 -14.72 -3.27 27.86
CA ALA A 369 -14.65 -3.13 29.32
C ALA A 369 -14.60 -1.69 29.83
N PHE A 370 -14.22 -0.71 28.99
CA PHE A 370 -13.97 0.67 29.45
C PHE A 370 -14.53 1.79 28.55
N GLY A 371 -15.25 1.48 27.46
CA GLY A 371 -15.77 2.47 26.52
C GLY A 371 -16.70 3.51 27.15
N ASP A 372 -17.54 3.09 28.10
CA ASP A 372 -18.50 3.97 28.79
C ASP A 372 -17.91 4.69 30.02
N THR A 373 -16.67 4.37 30.44
CA THR A 373 -16.16 4.75 31.77
C THR A 373 -15.58 6.17 31.83
N SER A 374 -14.89 6.63 30.78
CA SER A 374 -14.34 8.00 30.75
C SER A 374 -14.03 8.50 29.34
N ALA A 375 -14.20 9.81 29.11
CA ALA A 375 -13.85 10.45 27.84
C ALA A 375 -12.34 10.33 27.48
N PRO A 376 -11.38 10.48 28.42
CA PRO A 376 -9.97 10.17 28.15
C PRO A 376 -9.74 8.72 27.69
N THR A 377 -10.43 7.74 28.29
CA THR A 377 -10.34 6.34 27.85
C THR A 377 -10.86 6.20 26.43
N LEU A 378 -12.04 6.76 26.13
CA LEU A 378 -12.64 6.71 24.80
C LEU A 378 -11.72 7.30 23.71
N TYR A 379 -11.02 8.41 23.99
CA TYR A 379 -10.00 8.94 23.07
C TYR A 379 -8.79 8.00 22.91
N ALA A 380 -8.33 7.35 23.99
CA ALA A 380 -7.26 6.37 23.91
C ALA A 380 -7.65 5.14 23.07
N VAL A 381 -8.88 4.62 23.24
CA VAL A 381 -9.40 3.52 22.41
C VAL A 381 -9.51 3.96 20.94
N ALA A 382 -10.01 5.17 20.68
CA ALA A 382 -10.08 5.72 19.32
C ALA A 382 -8.69 5.85 18.65
N PHE A 383 -7.65 6.24 19.41
CA PHE A 383 -6.27 6.25 18.92
C PHE A 383 -5.75 4.85 18.60
N CYS A 384 -5.92 3.88 19.50
CA CYS A 384 -5.47 2.51 19.30
C CYS A 384 -6.20 1.79 18.15
N LEU A 385 -7.51 2.02 18.01
CA LEU A 385 -8.32 1.52 16.89
C LEU A 385 -7.90 2.19 15.57
N GLY A 386 -7.65 3.51 15.59
CA GLY A 386 -7.06 4.23 14.47
C GLY A 386 -5.72 3.63 14.04
N PHE A 387 -4.82 3.38 14.99
CA PHE A 387 -3.52 2.75 14.74
C PHE A 387 -3.66 1.35 14.11
N GLY A 388 -4.50 0.50 14.69
CA GLY A 388 -4.79 -0.85 14.17
C GLY A 388 -5.38 -0.84 12.76
N THR A 389 -6.43 -0.05 12.53
CA THR A 389 -7.07 0.08 11.20
C THR A 389 -6.16 0.72 10.16
N GLY A 390 -5.34 1.72 10.55
CA GLY A 390 -4.32 2.31 9.69
C GLY A 390 -3.26 1.29 9.25
N SER A 391 -2.86 0.39 10.16
CA SER A 391 -1.89 -0.68 9.89
C SER A 391 -2.27 -1.55 8.70
N PHE A 392 -3.55 -1.91 8.60
CA PHE A 392 -4.02 -2.79 7.54
C PHE A 392 -3.92 -2.12 6.16
N VAL A 393 -4.29 -0.84 6.05
CA VAL A 393 -4.26 -0.11 4.77
C VAL A 393 -2.84 0.01 4.21
N SER A 394 -1.81 0.21 5.05
CA SER A 394 -0.42 0.20 4.57
C SER A 394 0.07 -1.22 4.27
N THR A 395 -0.11 -2.16 5.20
CA THR A 395 0.41 -3.53 5.03
C THR A 395 -0.26 -4.30 3.89
N ALA A 396 -1.54 -4.03 3.59
CA ALA A 396 -2.25 -4.67 2.49
C ALA A 396 -1.69 -4.24 1.13
N ALA A 397 -1.41 -2.94 0.95
CA ALA A 397 -0.79 -2.42 -0.26
C ALA A 397 0.67 -2.90 -0.41
N THR A 398 1.42 -3.05 0.69
CA THR A 398 2.74 -3.70 0.70
C THR A 398 2.68 -5.19 0.34
N CYS A 399 1.69 -5.94 0.86
CA CYS A 399 1.46 -7.33 0.49
C CYS A 399 1.26 -7.45 -1.02
N LEU A 400 0.34 -6.66 -1.61
CA LEU A 400 0.10 -6.65 -3.05
C LEU A 400 1.38 -6.40 -3.85
N GLY A 401 2.18 -5.39 -3.46
CA GLY A 401 3.49 -5.07 -4.04
C GLY A 401 4.60 -6.12 -3.84
N ARG A 402 4.30 -7.23 -3.15
CA ARG A 402 5.15 -8.43 -3.01
C ARG A 402 4.50 -9.69 -3.62
N LEU A 403 3.21 -9.67 -3.98
CA LEU A 403 2.54 -10.72 -4.79
C LEU A 403 2.71 -10.53 -6.30
N CYS A 404 2.85 -9.29 -6.76
CA CYS A 404 2.98 -8.93 -8.17
C CYS A 404 4.45 -8.71 -8.59
N ASP A 405 4.75 -8.99 -9.86
CA ASP A 405 5.94 -8.40 -10.49
C ASP A 405 5.72 -6.89 -10.68
N PRO A 406 6.76 -6.04 -10.61
CA PRO A 406 6.60 -4.59 -10.72
C PRO A 406 5.88 -4.08 -11.99
N GLN A 407 5.82 -4.89 -13.06
CA GLN A 407 5.18 -4.53 -14.34
C GLN A 407 3.65 -4.70 -14.35
N ASP A 408 3.08 -5.51 -13.45
CA ASP A 408 1.63 -5.72 -13.32
C ASP A 408 1.08 -5.05 -12.03
N SER A 409 1.84 -4.11 -11.45
CA SER A 409 1.55 -3.49 -10.15
C SER A 409 0.19 -2.79 -10.13
N GLY A 410 -0.15 -2.07 -11.21
CA GLY A 410 -1.44 -1.39 -11.34
C GLY A 410 -2.59 -2.40 -11.36
N THR A 411 -2.46 -3.47 -12.15
CA THR A 411 -3.50 -4.50 -12.32
C THR A 411 -3.75 -5.27 -11.03
N TYR A 412 -2.72 -5.68 -10.29
CA TYR A 412 -2.90 -6.40 -9.01
C TYR A 412 -3.53 -5.51 -7.91
N ILE A 413 -3.06 -4.27 -7.77
CA ILE A 413 -3.65 -3.28 -6.86
C ILE A 413 -5.10 -3.00 -7.26
N GLY A 414 -5.31 -2.73 -8.54
CA GLY A 414 -6.61 -2.41 -9.12
C GLY A 414 -7.64 -3.51 -8.93
N CYS A 415 -7.31 -4.76 -9.26
CA CYS A 415 -8.22 -5.88 -9.08
C CYS A 415 -8.55 -6.15 -7.60
N CYS A 416 -7.60 -5.98 -6.68
CA CYS A 416 -7.86 -6.16 -5.25
C CYS A 416 -8.83 -5.08 -4.73
N TYR A 417 -8.58 -3.81 -5.05
CA TYR A 417 -9.49 -2.72 -4.65
C TYR A 417 -10.84 -2.80 -5.38
N ALA A 418 -10.89 -3.18 -6.66
CA ALA A 418 -12.17 -3.32 -7.37
C ALA A 418 -13.13 -4.33 -6.71
N VAL A 419 -12.62 -5.48 -6.24
CA VAL A 419 -13.42 -6.46 -5.50
C VAL A 419 -13.78 -5.93 -4.11
N THR A 420 -12.84 -5.24 -3.45
CA THR A 420 -13.07 -4.58 -2.15
C THR A 420 -14.18 -3.54 -2.23
N GLY A 421 -14.22 -2.71 -3.27
CA GLY A 421 -15.31 -1.75 -3.51
C GLY A 421 -16.64 -2.41 -3.87
N SER A 422 -16.59 -3.50 -4.64
CA SER A 422 -17.77 -4.29 -5.02
C SER A 422 -18.46 -4.98 -3.84
N LEU A 423 -17.72 -5.35 -2.79
CA LEU A 423 -18.25 -6.05 -1.61
C LEU A 423 -18.44 -5.11 -0.40
N GLY A 424 -17.52 -4.17 -0.20
CA GLY A 424 -17.48 -3.27 0.96
C GLY A 424 -18.65 -2.28 1.01
N TYR A 425 -18.86 -1.51 -0.05
CA TYR A 425 -19.89 -0.46 -0.05
C TYR A 425 -21.35 -0.97 -0.09
N PRO A 426 -21.69 -2.04 -0.83
CA PRO A 426 -22.98 -2.69 -0.65
C PRO A 426 -23.15 -3.26 0.77
N GLY A 427 -22.08 -3.75 1.40
CA GLY A 427 -22.07 -4.14 2.80
C GLY A 427 -22.35 -2.97 3.76
N GLU A 428 -21.75 -1.80 3.51
CA GLU A 428 -22.05 -0.55 4.24
C GLU A 428 -23.54 -0.19 4.13
N ALA A 429 -24.11 -0.20 2.92
CA ALA A 429 -25.52 0.10 2.69
C ALA A 429 -26.46 -0.91 3.36
N LEU A 430 -26.09 -2.20 3.39
CA LEU A 430 -26.81 -3.26 4.12
C LEU A 430 -26.68 -3.10 5.65
N PHE A 431 -25.55 -2.59 6.14
CA PHE A 431 -25.34 -2.31 7.56
C PHE A 431 -26.11 -1.06 8.01
N GLN A 432 -26.06 0.05 7.25
CA GLN A 432 -26.84 1.27 7.51
C GLN A 432 -28.35 1.02 7.46
N ARG A 433 -28.82 0.13 6.57
CA ARG A 433 -30.23 -0.33 6.55
C ARG A 433 -30.58 -1.30 7.68
N GLY A 434 -29.62 -1.63 8.55
CA GLY A 434 -29.81 -2.53 9.69
C GLY A 434 -29.96 -4.01 9.32
N TRP A 435 -29.77 -4.41 8.06
CA TRP A 435 -29.98 -5.81 7.64
C TRP A 435 -28.92 -6.74 8.26
N LEU A 436 -27.66 -6.32 8.30
CA LEU A 436 -26.59 -7.11 8.92
C LEU A 436 -26.70 -7.16 10.45
N THR A 437 -27.07 -6.07 11.11
CA THR A 437 -27.29 -6.05 12.56
C THR A 437 -28.55 -6.81 12.97
N THR A 438 -29.62 -6.75 12.17
CA THR A 438 -30.83 -7.55 12.36
C THR A 438 -30.54 -9.04 12.10
N ALA A 439 -29.79 -9.39 11.05
CA ALA A 439 -29.38 -10.77 10.80
C ALA A 439 -28.49 -11.32 11.93
N LEU A 440 -27.50 -10.57 12.42
CA LEU A 440 -26.68 -10.99 13.56
C LEU A 440 -27.51 -11.11 14.84
N THR A 441 -28.42 -10.17 15.13
CA THR A 441 -29.23 -10.24 16.35
C THR A 441 -30.29 -11.33 16.28
N ILE A 442 -30.89 -11.62 15.12
CA ILE A 442 -31.74 -12.80 14.92
C ILE A 442 -30.91 -14.07 15.14
N TRP A 443 -29.77 -14.23 14.47
CA TRP A 443 -28.93 -15.43 14.57
C TRP A 443 -28.37 -15.66 15.99
N LEU A 444 -27.95 -14.59 16.67
CA LEU A 444 -27.55 -14.65 18.07
C LEU A 444 -28.72 -14.98 18.99
N LYS A 445 -29.92 -14.44 18.73
CA LYS A 445 -31.14 -14.75 19.50
C LYS A 445 -31.59 -16.20 19.29
N GLU A 446 -31.51 -16.72 18.07
CA GLU A 446 -31.80 -18.11 17.72
C GLU A 446 -30.79 -19.11 18.28
N ARG A 447 -29.53 -18.71 18.52
CA ARG A 447 -28.49 -19.56 19.11
C ARG A 447 -28.33 -19.44 20.63
N LEU A 448 -28.55 -18.25 21.21
CA LEU A 448 -28.35 -17.98 22.64
C LEU A 448 -29.65 -18.04 23.44
N MET A 449 -30.81 -17.95 22.79
CA MET A 449 -32.13 -18.11 23.44
C MET A 449 -32.94 -19.25 22.82
N GLN A 450 -32.29 -20.38 22.50
CA GLN A 450 -32.99 -21.66 22.60
C GLN A 450 -33.21 -21.96 24.09
N PRO A 451 -34.46 -22.08 24.57
CA PRO A 451 -34.68 -22.56 25.93
C PRO A 451 -34.18 -24.00 26.04
N SER A 452 -33.42 -24.30 27.10
CA SER A 452 -33.02 -25.67 27.40
C SER A 452 -34.24 -26.47 27.85
N SER A 453 -34.96 -27.06 26.88
CA SER A 453 -36.04 -28.00 27.13
C SER A 453 -35.46 -29.31 27.68
N LYS A 454 -35.46 -29.41 29.01
CA LYS A 454 -35.43 -30.67 29.76
C LYS A 454 -36.76 -30.82 30.49
#